data_AF-A0A1I2M360-F1
#
_entry.id   AF-A0A1I2M360-F1
#
_cell.length_a   1.000
_cell.length_b   1.000
_cell.length_c   1.000
_cell.angle_alpha   90.00
_cell.angle_beta   90.00
_cell.angle_gamma   90.00
#
_symmetry.space_group_name_H-M   'P 1'
#
loop_
_entity.id
_entity.type
_entity.pdbx_description
1 polymer ?
#
loop_
_entity_poly.entity_id
_entity_poly.type
_entity_poly.pdbx_seq_one_letter_code
_entity_poly.pdbx_strand_id
1 'polypeptide(L)'
;MSQRAQRGNNLLFKTEPAGQTIEPGKTVVVTGTHADGIHVQPFYTIRVVAGNRIVSEGSVTLKLITKIDQINFLVLDILILDPGEQLTRTYHAPGLDLVMKAEVPDESGVNAIDVAVFGFRF
;
A
#
# COMPACT_ATOMS: atom_id res chain seq x y z
N MET A 1 16.01 23.68 19.24
CA MET A 1 14.96 23.36 18.25
C MET A 1 14.85 21.85 18.11
N SER A 2 13.63 21.32 18.27
CA SER A 2 13.08 20.04 17.79
C SER A 2 13.85 18.70 18.01
N GLN A 3 13.86 18.19 19.25
CA GLN A 3 13.91 16.73 19.51
C GLN A 3 12.52 16.06 19.46
N ARG A 4 11.44 16.83 19.21
CA ARG A 4 10.05 16.34 19.22
C ARG A 4 9.67 15.46 18.02
N ALA A 5 10.49 15.37 16.96
CA ALA A 5 10.16 14.63 15.74
C ALA A 5 10.56 13.13 15.77
N GLN A 6 11.26 12.65 16.81
CA GLN A 6 11.67 11.23 16.89
C GLN A 6 10.62 10.30 17.53
N ARG A 7 9.48 10.83 18.00
CA ARG A 7 8.36 10.00 18.48
C ARG A 7 7.26 9.93 17.42
N GLY A 8 7.21 8.80 16.74
CA GLY A 8 5.95 8.18 16.36
C GLY A 8 5.56 8.11 14.88
N ASN A 9 6.44 8.43 13.92
CA ASN A 9 6.14 8.18 12.51
C ASN A 9 7.39 7.66 11.78
N ASN A 10 7.37 6.40 11.36
CA ASN A 10 8.41 5.78 10.55
C ASN A 10 7.85 5.46 9.16
N LEU A 11 8.55 5.89 8.11
CA LEU A 11 8.28 5.39 6.77
C LEU A 11 8.68 3.92 6.71
N LEU A 12 7.74 3.05 6.36
CA LEU A 12 7.97 1.60 6.27
C LEU A 12 8.17 1.15 4.84
N PHE A 13 7.47 1.80 3.92
CA PHE A 13 7.49 1.44 2.51
C PHE A 13 7.05 2.62 1.65
N LYS A 14 7.65 2.74 0.47
CA LYS A 14 7.12 3.56 -0.62
C LYS A 14 7.45 2.90 -1.96
N THR A 15 6.63 3.13 -2.96
CA THR A 15 6.98 2.83 -4.35
C THR A 15 8.16 3.71 -4.81
N GLU A 16 8.92 3.19 -5.77
CA GLU A 16 10.00 3.94 -6.41
C GLU A 16 9.45 5.15 -7.20
N PRO A 17 10.31 6.13 -7.55
CA PRO A 17 9.93 7.14 -8.53
C PRO A 17 9.37 6.47 -9.79
N ALA A 18 8.35 7.07 -10.38
CA ALA A 18 7.49 6.50 -11.43
C ALA A 18 6.36 5.55 -10.96
N GLY A 19 6.36 5.13 -9.69
CA GLY A 19 5.32 4.26 -9.13
C GLY A 19 5.49 2.82 -9.59
N GLN A 20 4.57 1.96 -9.20
CA GLN A 20 4.52 0.58 -9.69
C GLN A 20 3.58 0.49 -10.90
N THR A 21 4.12 0.08 -12.05
CA THR A 21 3.35 -0.14 -13.27
C THR A 21 2.59 -1.47 -13.20
N ILE A 22 1.38 -1.46 -13.76
CA ILE A 22 0.45 -2.58 -13.84
C ILE A 22 -0.01 -2.68 -15.30
N GLU A 23 0.38 -3.77 -15.95
CA GLU A 23 -0.06 -4.09 -17.30
C GLU A 23 -1.55 -4.51 -17.32
N PRO A 24 -2.25 -4.37 -18.46
CA PRO A 24 -3.63 -4.83 -18.63
C PRO A 24 -3.85 -6.25 -18.10
N GLY A 25 -4.90 -6.44 -17.31
CA GLY A 25 -5.25 -7.77 -16.80
C GLY A 25 -4.30 -8.36 -15.75
N LYS A 26 -3.30 -7.58 -15.30
CA LYS A 26 -2.32 -8.06 -14.34
C LYS A 26 -2.66 -7.67 -12.92
N THR A 27 -2.17 -8.52 -12.02
CA THR A 27 -2.03 -8.24 -10.61
C THR A 27 -0.54 -8.12 -10.30
N VAL A 28 -0.15 -7.05 -9.62
CA VAL A 28 1.22 -6.87 -9.11
C VAL A 28 1.21 -6.82 -7.60
N VAL A 29 2.21 -7.46 -6.98
CA VAL A 29 2.45 -7.30 -5.54
C VAL A 29 3.24 -6.02 -5.36
N VAL A 30 2.56 -4.96 -4.92
CA VAL A 30 3.16 -3.62 -4.75
C VAL A 30 4.32 -3.68 -3.75
N THR A 31 4.18 -4.50 -2.71
CA THR A 31 5.22 -4.70 -1.70
C THR A 31 6.27 -5.73 -2.10
N GLY A 32 6.39 -6.10 -3.38
CA GLY A 32 7.23 -7.22 -3.85
C GLY A 32 8.73 -7.07 -3.56
N THR A 33 9.21 -5.85 -3.27
CA THR A 33 10.57 -5.61 -2.76
C THR A 33 10.80 -6.12 -1.33
N HIS A 34 9.73 -6.50 -0.65
CA HIS A 34 9.72 -7.11 0.69
C HIS A 34 9.14 -8.51 0.57
N ALA A 35 9.99 -9.54 0.67
CA ALA A 35 9.64 -10.93 0.35
C ALA A 35 8.39 -11.44 1.10
N ASP A 36 8.23 -11.05 2.37
CA ASP A 36 7.10 -11.45 3.23
C ASP A 36 6.06 -10.33 3.43
N GLY A 37 6.21 -9.20 2.74
CA GLY A 37 5.46 -7.97 2.99
C GLY A 37 6.19 -7.00 3.92
N ILE A 38 5.54 -5.87 4.20
CA ILE A 38 6.09 -4.81 5.05
C ILE A 38 5.84 -5.18 6.51
N HIS A 39 6.90 -5.26 7.32
CA HIS A 39 6.75 -5.58 8.74
C HIS A 39 6.08 -4.43 9.51
N VAL A 40 4.88 -4.69 10.05
CA VAL A 40 4.05 -3.68 10.73
C VAL A 40 3.78 -3.99 12.21
N GLN A 41 4.16 -5.18 12.69
CA GLN A 41 4.00 -5.63 14.09
C GLN A 41 4.41 -4.60 15.15
N PRO A 42 5.52 -3.84 15.01
CA PRO A 42 5.97 -2.92 16.05
C PRO A 42 5.13 -1.64 16.18
N PHE A 43 4.13 -1.44 15.32
CA PHE A 43 3.33 -0.21 15.24
C PHE A 43 1.90 -0.49 15.70
N TYR A 44 1.26 0.49 16.36
CA TYR A 44 -0.15 0.38 16.75
C TYR A 44 -1.10 0.78 15.63
N THR A 45 -0.61 1.61 14.71
CA THR A 45 -1.40 2.19 13.65
C THR A 45 -0.53 2.33 12.42
N ILE A 46 -1.10 2.03 11.26
CA ILE A 46 -0.48 2.28 9.96
C ILE A 46 -1.31 3.29 9.19
N ARG A 47 -0.65 4.20 8.49
CA ARG A 47 -1.28 5.07 7.50
C ARG A 47 -0.82 4.65 6.12
N VAL A 48 -1.79 4.35 5.27
CA VAL A 48 -1.56 4.03 3.87
C VAL A 48 -1.99 5.24 3.05
N VAL A 49 -1.07 5.74 2.24
CA VAL A 49 -1.33 6.73 1.20
C VAL A 49 -1.21 5.99 -0.12
N ALA A 50 -2.25 6.04 -0.93
CA ALA A 50 -2.27 5.42 -2.25
C ALA A 50 -2.78 6.43 -3.27
N GLY A 51 -2.18 6.44 -4.45
CA GLY A 51 -2.60 7.31 -5.55
C GLY A 51 -2.50 6.59 -6.87
N ASN A 52 -3.60 6.59 -7.62
CA ASN A 52 -3.58 6.19 -9.02
C ASN A 52 -3.11 7.38 -9.84
N ARG A 53 -2.07 7.19 -10.66
CA ARG A 53 -1.49 8.31 -11.40
C ARG A 53 -2.45 8.83 -12.46
N ILE A 54 -2.33 10.12 -12.77
CA ILE A 54 -3.15 10.76 -13.81
C ILE A 54 -2.90 10.19 -15.22
N VAL A 55 -1.73 9.56 -15.43
CA VAL A 55 -1.35 8.93 -16.69
C VAL A 55 -1.91 7.51 -16.84
N SER A 56 -2.54 6.96 -15.80
CA SER A 56 -3.15 5.63 -15.85
C SER A 56 -4.37 5.63 -16.76
N GLU A 57 -4.53 4.55 -17.51
CA GLU A 57 -5.61 4.41 -18.48
C GLU A 57 -6.92 3.86 -17.88
N GLY A 58 -6.95 3.53 -16.58
CA GLY A 58 -8.15 3.09 -15.88
C GLY A 58 -8.04 3.07 -14.36
N SER A 59 -9.10 2.60 -13.71
CA SER A 59 -9.15 2.49 -12.26
C SER A 59 -8.28 1.33 -11.77
N VAL A 60 -7.60 1.54 -10.64
CA VAL A 60 -6.76 0.52 -10.00
C VAL A 60 -7.44 0.04 -8.73
N THR A 61 -7.58 -1.29 -8.59
CA THR A 61 -8.04 -1.91 -7.35
C THR A 61 -6.82 -2.29 -6.51
N LEU A 62 -6.65 -1.64 -5.37
CA LEU A 62 -5.60 -1.93 -4.38
C LEU A 62 -6.19 -2.72 -3.21
N LYS A 63 -5.77 -3.97 -3.06
CA LYS A 63 -6.12 -4.83 -1.92
C LYS A 63 -5.03 -4.78 -0.87
N LEU A 64 -5.40 -4.44 0.36
CA LEU A 64 -4.54 -4.47 1.53
C LEU A 64 -4.77 -5.80 2.25
N ILE A 65 -3.73 -6.59 2.41
CA ILE A 65 -3.78 -7.92 3.02
C ILE A 65 -2.84 -7.91 4.22
N THR A 66 -3.38 -8.16 5.40
CA THR A 66 -2.60 -8.32 6.62
C THR A 66 -2.30 -9.80 6.86
N LYS A 67 -1.09 -10.10 7.30
CA LYS A 67 -0.69 -11.41 7.79
C LYS A 67 -0.85 -11.43 9.31
N ILE A 68 -1.79 -12.20 9.84
CA ILE A 68 -2.09 -12.25 11.29
C ILE A 68 -1.08 -13.14 12.01
N ASP A 69 -0.73 -14.27 11.39
CA ASP A 69 0.33 -15.18 11.82
C ASP A 69 1.01 -15.82 10.60
N GLN A 70 1.79 -16.88 10.76
CA GLN A 70 2.54 -17.49 9.65
C GLN A 70 1.66 -18.02 8.50
N ILE A 71 0.40 -18.39 8.76
CA ILE A 71 -0.48 -19.06 7.81
C ILE A 71 -1.80 -18.32 7.55
N ASN A 72 -2.20 -17.43 8.47
CA ASN A 72 -3.47 -16.72 8.41
C ASN A 72 -3.30 -15.33 7.79
N PHE A 73 -4.06 -15.10 6.72
CA PHE A 73 -4.13 -13.82 6.02
C PHE A 73 -5.56 -13.28 6.08
N LEU A 74 -5.69 -11.97 6.26
CA LEU A 74 -6.96 -11.27 6.27
C LEU A 74 -6.91 -10.09 5.30
N VAL A 75 -7.97 -9.88 4.54
CA VAL A 75 -8.12 -8.66 3.73
C VAL A 75 -8.50 -7.53 4.68
N LEU A 76 -7.62 -6.52 4.78
CA LEU A 76 -7.81 -5.35 5.64
C LEU A 76 -8.73 -4.33 4.99
N ASP A 77 -8.52 -4.05 3.70
CA ASP A 77 -9.35 -3.11 2.94
C ASP A 77 -9.19 -3.38 1.43
N ILE A 78 -10.15 -2.89 0.65
CA ILE A 78 -10.10 -2.85 -0.81
C ILE A 78 -10.39 -1.41 -1.24
N LEU A 79 -9.42 -0.80 -1.90
CA LEU A 79 -9.50 0.56 -2.39
C LEU A 79 -9.61 0.52 -3.91
N ILE A 80 -10.53 1.30 -4.47
CA ILE A 80 -10.64 1.51 -5.91
C ILE A 80 -10.29 2.98 -6.13
N LEU A 81 -9.32 3.23 -6.99
CA LEU A 81 -8.79 4.57 -7.25
C LEU A 81 -8.89 4.86 -8.75
N ASP A 82 -9.62 5.91 -9.11
CA ASP A 82 -9.71 6.38 -10.49
C ASP A 82 -8.42 7.14 -10.90
N PRO A 83 -8.10 7.29 -12.20
CA PRO A 83 -6.93 8.03 -12.63
C PRO A 83 -6.84 9.45 -12.03
N GLY A 84 -5.72 9.74 -11.37
CA GLY A 84 -5.49 11.00 -10.66
C GLY A 84 -6.04 11.06 -9.24
N GLU A 85 -6.79 10.06 -8.79
CA GLU A 85 -7.30 9.98 -7.43
C GLU A 85 -6.20 9.60 -6.44
N GLN A 86 -6.21 10.27 -5.29
CA GLN A 86 -5.35 9.96 -4.16
C GLN A 86 -6.18 9.83 -2.89
N LEU A 87 -5.85 8.82 -2.10
CA LEU A 87 -6.48 8.53 -0.84
C LEU A 87 -5.44 8.39 0.28
N THR A 88 -5.82 8.82 1.47
CA THR A 88 -5.09 8.51 2.70
C THR A 88 -6.04 7.85 3.70
N ARG A 89 -5.69 6.65 4.14
CA ARG A 89 -6.42 5.93 5.19
C ARG A 89 -5.51 5.47 6.30
N THR A 90 -6.08 5.36 7.49
CA THR A 90 -5.36 4.95 8.69
C THR A 90 -6.06 3.73 9.26
N TYR A 91 -5.29 2.69 9.55
CA TYR A 91 -5.76 1.40 10.04
C TYR A 91 -5.06 1.06 11.35
N HIS A 92 -5.77 0.41 12.26
CA HIS A 92 -5.11 -0.29 13.35
C HIS A 92 -4.22 -1.36 12.74
N ALA A 93 -2.95 -1.41 13.16
CA ALA A 93 -1.98 -2.38 12.64
C ALA A 93 -2.40 -3.78 13.12
N PRO A 94 -2.99 -4.62 12.27
CA PRO A 94 -3.77 -5.75 12.75
C PRO A 94 -2.98 -7.07 12.76
N GLY A 95 -1.72 -7.08 12.33
CA GLY A 95 -0.94 -8.30 12.16
C GLY A 95 0.57 -8.06 12.11
N LEU A 96 1.31 -9.10 11.70
CA LEU A 96 2.76 -9.13 11.61
C LEU A 96 3.26 -8.29 10.42
N ASP A 97 2.71 -8.57 9.24
CA ASP A 97 3.17 -8.01 7.97
C ASP A 97 1.99 -7.52 7.12
N LEU A 98 2.22 -6.50 6.30
CA LEU A 98 1.27 -5.94 5.35
C LEU A 98 1.73 -6.22 3.92
N VAL A 99 0.89 -6.90 3.16
CA VAL A 99 1.06 -7.15 1.72
C VAL A 99 0.01 -6.33 0.97
N MET A 100 0.41 -5.70 -0.13
CA MET A 100 -0.52 -4.97 -0.99
C MET A 100 -0.47 -5.51 -2.41
N LYS A 101 -1.64 -5.73 -3.00
CA LYS A 101 -1.80 -6.18 -4.38
C LYS A 101 -2.60 -5.15 -5.16
N ALA A 102 -2.08 -4.74 -6.31
CA ALA A 102 -2.78 -3.84 -7.20
C ALA A 102 -3.20 -4.60 -8.46
N GLU A 103 -4.43 -4.40 -8.88
CA GLU A 103 -5.10 -5.16 -9.94
C GLU A 103 -5.81 -4.19 -10.88
N VAL A 104 -5.74 -4.47 -12.18
CA VAL A 104 -6.47 -3.73 -13.21
C VAL A 104 -7.21 -4.69 -14.15
N PRO A 105 -8.38 -4.31 -14.67
CA PRO A 105 -9.11 -5.11 -15.66
C PRO A 105 -8.30 -5.40 -16.94
N ASP A 106 -8.65 -6.46 -17.68
CA ASP A 106 -8.02 -6.82 -18.97
C ASP A 106 -8.18 -5.73 -20.04
N GLU A 107 -9.30 -5.01 -19.97
CA GLU A 107 -9.66 -3.91 -20.87
C GLU A 107 -9.06 -2.56 -20.46
N SER A 108 -8.41 -2.50 -19.30
CA SER A 108 -7.67 -1.33 -18.84
C SER A 108 -6.32 -1.27 -19.53
N GLY A 109 -5.88 -0.09 -19.96
CA GLY A 109 -4.55 0.08 -20.53
C GLY A 109 -3.41 -0.05 -19.52
N VAL A 110 -2.28 0.63 -19.77
CA VAL A 110 -1.18 0.63 -18.79
C VAL A 110 -1.54 1.56 -17.64
N ASN A 111 -1.36 1.08 -16.40
CA ASN A 111 -1.67 1.82 -15.19
C ASN A 111 -0.45 1.94 -14.29
N ALA A 112 -0.45 2.94 -13.42
CA ALA A 112 0.60 3.12 -12.44
C ALA A 112 0.05 3.59 -11.10
N ILE A 113 0.49 2.97 -10.02
CA ILE A 113 0.08 3.29 -8.66
C ILE A 113 1.28 3.70 -7.80
N ASP A 114 1.12 4.79 -7.06
CA ASP A 114 2.03 5.18 -5.98
C ASP A 114 1.46 4.76 -4.64
N VAL A 115 2.28 4.16 -3.80
CA VAL A 115 1.88 3.79 -2.44
C VAL A 115 2.96 4.16 -1.45
N ALA A 116 2.58 4.70 -0.30
CA ALA A 116 3.44 4.90 0.85
C ALA A 116 2.76 4.42 2.13
N VAL A 117 3.52 3.74 2.99
CA VAL A 117 3.05 3.21 4.27
C VAL A 117 3.88 3.78 5.40
N PHE A 118 3.19 4.35 6.37
CA PHE A 118 3.78 4.96 7.55
C PHE A 118 3.30 4.24 8.80
N GLY A 119 4.23 3.88 9.70
CA GLY A 119 3.96 3.22 10.96
C GLY A 119 4.02 4.19 12.13
N PHE A 120 3.04 4.10 13.03
CA PHE A 120 2.94 4.94 14.22
C PHE A 120 3.01 4.11 15.51
N ARG A 121 3.91 4.53 16.41
CA ARG A 121 4.08 3.97 17.76
C ARG A 121 4.05 5.14 18.76
N PHE A 122 3.36 4.96 19.88
CA PHE A 122 3.23 5.98 20.93
C PHE A 122 4.27 5.76 22.03
#